data_AF-A0A4Q1ARS9-F1
#
_entry.id   AF-A0A4Q1ARS9-F1
#
_cell.length_a   1.000
_cell.length_b   1.000
_cell.length_c   1.000
_cell.angle_alpha   90.00
_cell.angle_beta   90.00
_cell.angle_gamma   90.00
#
_symmetry.space_group_name_H-M   'P 1'
#
loop_
_entity.id
_entity.type
_entity.pdbx_description
1 polymer ?
#
loop_
_entity_poly.entity_id
_entity_poly.type
_entity_poly.pdbx_seq_one_letter_code
_entity_poly.pdbx_strand_id
1 'polypeptide(L)'
;MKFYDRGFISIYKNYTQVQVLSAGTVVLNLEMYDDRICKDTFACQTYKSFNKEFLSSKYEDKFIKKLFEENKKNTLFRDKENNILIKIVKE
;
A
#
# COMPACT_ATOMS: atom_id res chain seq x y z
N MET A 1 7.94 -6.77 4.95
CA MET A 1 8.24 -5.50 4.26
C MET A 1 8.27 -4.38 5.30
N LYS A 2 9.24 -3.45 5.26
CA LYS A 2 9.33 -2.34 6.22
C LYS A 2 9.82 -1.08 5.50
N PHE A 3 9.01 -0.04 5.47
CA PHE A 3 9.37 1.26 4.90
C PHE A 3 8.98 2.37 5.88
N TYR A 4 9.84 3.37 5.98
CA TYR A 4 9.61 4.56 6.79
C TYR A 4 10.26 5.73 6.08
N ASP A 5 9.57 6.29 5.10
CA ASP A 5 10.05 7.45 4.37
C ASP A 5 8.89 8.18 3.70
N ARG A 6 9.19 9.31 3.08
CA ARG A 6 8.25 10.11 2.30
C ARG A 6 7.99 9.48 0.94
N GLY A 7 6.91 9.92 0.31
CA GLY A 7 6.43 9.30 -0.90
C GLY A 7 5.25 10.03 -1.50
N PHE A 8 4.69 9.43 -2.54
CA PHE A 8 3.54 9.98 -3.27
C PHE A 8 2.42 8.95 -3.33
N ILE A 9 1.20 9.43 -3.15
CA ILE A 9 -0.02 8.68 -3.44
C ILE A 9 -0.68 9.40 -4.62
N SER A 10 -0.66 8.77 -5.79
CA SER A 10 -1.26 9.31 -7.02
C SER A 10 -2.51 8.50 -7.37
N ILE A 11 -3.66 9.17 -7.43
CA ILE A 11 -4.94 8.52 -7.74
C ILE A 11 -5.27 8.82 -9.21
N TYR A 12 -5.27 7.79 -10.04
CA TYR A 12 -5.67 7.85 -11.44
C TYR A 12 -7.05 7.21 -11.64
N LYS A 13 -7.63 7.37 -12.82
CA LYS A 13 -8.96 6.82 -13.14
C LYS A 13 -9.05 5.30 -12.95
N ASN A 14 -7.98 4.57 -13.24
CA ASN A 14 -7.99 3.10 -13.31
C ASN A 14 -7.15 2.43 -12.21
N TYR A 15 -6.30 3.18 -11.52
CA TYR A 15 -5.40 2.66 -10.50
C TYR A 15 -4.94 3.75 -9.55
N THR A 16 -4.53 3.33 -8.35
CA THR A 16 -3.84 4.18 -7.39
C THR A 16 -2.40 3.73 -7.28
N GLN A 17 -1.47 4.68 -7.41
CA GLN A 17 -0.05 4.43 -7.29
C GLN A 17 0.47 4.96 -5.95
N VAL A 18 1.23 4.12 -5.25
CA VAL A 18 1.93 4.50 -4.02
C VAL A 18 3.40 4.28 -4.22
N GLN A 19 4.17 5.36 -4.13
CA GLN A 19 5.63 5.32 -4.19
C GLN A 19 6.20 5.74 -2.85
N VAL A 20 7.19 5.00 -2.35
CA VAL A 20 8.03 5.43 -1.23
C VAL A 20 9.42 5.68 -1.77
N LEU A 21 9.98 6.85 -1.45
CA LEU A 21 11.32 7.24 -1.87
C LEU A 21 12.23 7.31 -0.65
N SER A 22 13.44 6.78 -0.78
CA SER A 22 14.49 6.94 0.23
C SER A 22 15.77 7.42 -0.42
N ALA A 23 16.34 8.52 0.11
CA ALA A 23 17.52 9.18 -0.45
C ALA A 23 17.44 9.44 -1.98
N GLY A 24 16.27 9.81 -2.49
CA GLY A 24 16.03 10.07 -3.91
C GLY A 24 15.81 8.84 -4.79
N THR A 25 15.80 7.63 -4.22
CA THR A 25 15.55 6.37 -4.93
C THR A 25 14.18 5.81 -4.59
N VAL A 26 13.47 5.25 -5.57
CA VAL A 26 12.18 4.56 -5.34
C VAL A 26 12.46 3.21 -4.71
N VAL A 27 12.04 3.02 -3.45
CA VAL A 27 12.24 1.78 -2.68
C VAL A 27 10.98 0.92 -2.62
N LEU A 28 9.83 1.52 -2.95
CA LEU A 28 8.55 0.84 -3.13
C LEU A 28 7.79 1.55 -4.23
N ASN A 29 7.29 0.80 -5.21
CA ASN A 29 6.26 1.25 -6.12
C ASN A 29 5.12 0.22 -6.13
N LEU A 30 3.95 0.64 -5.66
CA LEU A 30 2.73 -0.17 -5.69
C LEU A 30 1.74 0.45 -6.66
N GLU A 31 1.28 -0.34 -7.62
CA GLU A 31 0.19 0.03 -8.52
C GLU A 31 -1.03 -0.83 -8.20
N MET A 32 -2.09 -0.19 -7.72
CA MET A 32 -3.30 -0.83 -7.21
C MET A 32 -4.46 -0.62 -8.19
N TYR A 33 -4.65 -1.58 -9.08
CA TYR A 33 -5.76 -1.66 -10.02
C TYR A 33 -7.01 -2.23 -9.32
N ASP A 34 -8.13 -2.36 -10.03
CA ASP A 34 -9.34 -2.91 -9.42
C ASP A 34 -9.31 -4.42 -9.20
N ASP A 35 -8.55 -5.17 -9.99
CA ASP A 35 -8.45 -6.64 -9.94
C ASP A 35 -7.13 -7.14 -9.36
N ARG A 36 -6.08 -6.32 -9.42
CA ARG A 36 -4.71 -6.70 -9.06
C ARG A 36 -3.93 -5.59 -8.37
N ILE A 37 -2.85 -5.99 -7.72
CA ILE A 37 -1.84 -5.10 -7.15
C ILE A 37 -0.47 -5.51 -7.69
N CYS A 38 0.32 -4.55 -8.16
CA CYS A 38 1.64 -4.76 -8.71
C CYS A 38 2.70 -4.10 -7.83
N LYS A 39 3.73 -4.86 -7.45
CA LYS A 39 4.93 -4.37 -6.79
C LYS A 39 6.00 -4.26 -7.87
N ASP A 40 6.12 -3.06 -8.44
CA ASP A 40 6.85 -2.80 -9.70
C ASP A 40 6.22 -3.44 -10.95
N THR A 41 6.76 -3.08 -12.13
CA THR A 41 6.18 -3.35 -13.46
C THR A 41 5.96 -4.83 -13.79
N PHE A 42 6.72 -5.74 -13.16
CA PHE A 42 6.72 -7.17 -13.52
C PHE A 42 6.17 -8.12 -12.44
N ALA A 43 5.80 -7.62 -11.26
CA ALA A 43 5.33 -8.48 -10.16
C ALA A 43 3.92 -8.09 -9.71
N CYS A 44 2.93 -8.49 -10.51
CA CYS A 44 1.52 -8.35 -10.20
C CYS A 44 0.93 -9.60 -9.57
N GLN A 45 0.07 -9.42 -8.58
CA GLN A 45 -0.68 -10.49 -7.95
C GLN A 45 -2.08 -10.03 -7.53
N THR A 46 -2.90 -11.00 -7.12
CA THR A 46 -4.22 -10.69 -6.55
C THR A 46 -4.04 -10.04 -5.17
N TYR A 47 -5.02 -9.23 -4.79
CA TYR A 47 -5.10 -8.65 -3.46
C TYR A 47 -5.04 -9.69 -2.33
N LYS A 48 -5.73 -10.81 -2.51
CA LYS A 48 -5.72 -11.92 -1.54
C LYS A 48 -4.32 -12.51 -1.34
N SER A 49 -3.59 -12.74 -2.43
CA SER A 49 -2.19 -13.22 -2.36
C SER A 49 -1.29 -12.19 -1.71
N PHE A 50 -1.42 -10.92 -2.09
CA PHE A 50 -0.67 -9.82 -1.49
C PHE A 50 -0.91 -9.71 0.02
N ASN A 51 -2.16 -9.76 0.45
CA ASN A 51 -2.52 -9.70 1.87
C ASN A 51 -1.93 -10.88 2.64
N LYS A 52 -1.96 -12.09 2.07
CA LYS A 52 -1.36 -13.28 2.69
C LYS A 52 0.17 -13.17 2.80
N GLU A 53 0.83 -12.58 1.82
CA GLU A 53 2.29 -12.49 1.75
C GLU A 53 2.86 -11.34 2.60
N PHE A 54 2.24 -10.16 2.53
CA PHE A 54 2.80 -8.93 3.10
C PHE A 54 2.00 -8.34 4.26
N LEU A 55 0.73 -8.71 4.42
CA LEU A 55 -0.16 -8.21 5.47
C LEU A 55 -0.73 -9.40 6.27
N SER A 56 -2.05 -9.47 6.45
CA SER A 56 -2.75 -10.61 7.02
C SER A 56 -3.76 -11.17 6.03
N SER A 57 -3.86 -12.49 5.92
CA SER A 57 -4.88 -13.16 5.11
C SER A 57 -6.31 -12.93 5.62
N LYS A 58 -6.48 -12.37 6.82
CA LYS A 58 -7.78 -12.01 7.40
C LYS A 58 -8.33 -10.69 6.86
N TYR A 59 -7.49 -9.87 6.22
CA TYR A 59 -7.92 -8.57 5.72
C TYR A 59 -8.71 -8.72 4.42
N GLU A 60 -9.70 -7.83 4.25
CA GLU A 60 -10.41 -7.72 2.98
C GLU A 60 -9.42 -7.51 1.82
N ASP A 61 -9.69 -8.12 0.67
CA ASP A 61 -8.83 -8.05 -0.51
C ASP A 61 -8.35 -6.60 -0.79
N LYS A 62 -9.28 -5.67 -1.00
CA LYS A 62 -8.94 -4.27 -1.33
C LYS A 62 -8.57 -3.40 -0.12
N PHE A 63 -8.30 -3.97 1.06
CA PHE A 63 -8.00 -3.23 2.29
C PHE A 63 -6.91 -2.17 2.07
N ILE A 64 -5.77 -2.58 1.50
CA ILE A 64 -4.62 -1.69 1.35
C ILE A 64 -4.92 -0.53 0.39
N LYS A 65 -5.68 -0.79 -0.68
CA LYS A 65 -6.13 0.23 -1.65
C LYS A 65 -7.03 1.25 -0.96
N LYS A 66 -8.07 0.78 -0.26
CA LYS A 66 -9.00 1.64 0.51
C LYS A 66 -8.25 2.52 1.51
N LEU A 67 -7.22 1.97 2.18
CA LEU A 67 -6.43 2.69 3.18
C LEU A 67 -5.65 3.88 2.58
N PHE A 68 -5.05 3.70 1.40
CA PHE A 68 -4.30 4.78 0.73
C PHE A 68 -5.19 5.83 0.07
N GLU A 69 -6.31 5.40 -0.50
CA GLU A 69 -7.33 6.26 -1.12
C GLU A 69 -8.14 7.06 -0.09
N GLU A 70 -8.13 6.64 1.18
CA GLU A 70 -8.82 7.34 2.25
C GLU A 70 -8.31 8.80 2.38
N ASN A 71 -9.19 9.79 2.18
CA ASN A 71 -8.82 11.21 2.24
C ASN A 71 -8.76 11.74 3.68
N LYS A 72 -8.01 11.05 4.55
CA LYS A 72 -7.71 11.50 5.91
C LYS A 72 -6.30 12.07 5.96
N LYS A 73 -6.13 13.18 6.69
CA LYS A 73 -4.82 13.79 6.94
C LYS A 73 -3.88 12.86 7.69
N ASN A 74 -4.41 12.11 8.64
CA ASN A 74 -3.67 11.13 9.44
C ASN A 74 -4.42 9.81 9.46
N THR A 75 -3.78 8.75 8.97
CA THR A 75 -4.28 7.39 9.06
C THR A 75 -3.31 6.56 9.88
N LEU A 76 -3.82 5.91 10.92
CA LEU A 76 -3.05 4.99 11.77
C LEU A 76 -3.80 3.66 11.85
N PHE A 77 -3.22 2.63 11.26
CA PHE A 77 -3.67 1.26 11.38
C PHE A 77 -2.62 0.46 12.14
N ARG A 78 -3.02 -0.15 13.26
CA ARG A 78 -2.13 -0.97 14.09
C ARG A 78 -2.82 -2.27 14.42
N ASP A 79 -2.25 -3.36 13.92
CA ASP A 79 -2.64 -4.72 14.24
C ASP A 79 -1.50 -5.39 15.00
N LYS A 80 -1.72 -5.62 16.29
CA LYS A 80 -0.72 -6.25 17.17
C LYS A 80 -0.65 -7.76 16.97
N GLU A 81 -1.75 -8.41 16.57
CA GLU A 81 -1.78 -9.87 16.38
C GLU A 81 -0.91 -10.27 15.19
N ASN A 82 -0.99 -9.50 14.10
CA ASN A 82 -0.21 -9.75 12.88
C ASN A 82 1.09 -8.92 12.82
N ASN A 83 1.43 -8.14 13.86
CA ASN A 83 2.59 -7.25 13.91
C ASN A 83 2.66 -6.24 12.75
N ILE A 84 1.51 -5.68 12.36
CA ILE A 84 1.38 -4.72 11.25
C ILE A 84 1.15 -3.31 11.80
N LEU A 85 1.92 -2.37 11.27
CA LEU A 85 1.75 -0.94 11.52
C LEU A 85 1.78 -0.21 10.18
N ILE A 86 0.70 0.49 9.87
CA ILE A 86 0.62 1.38 8.71
C ILE A 86 0.25 2.76 9.24
N LYS A 87 1.13 3.73 9.01
CA LYS A 87 0.92 5.12 9.38
C LYS A 87 1.11 5.98 8.14
N ILE A 88 0.09 6.74 7.77
CA ILE A 88 0.09 7.66 6.64
C ILE A 88 -0.18 9.05 7.18
N VAL A 89 0.72 9.99 6.90
CA VAL A 89 0.56 11.41 7.23
C VAL A 89 0.61 12.17 5.91
N LYS A 90 -0.50 12.82 5.55
CA LYS A 90 -0.62 13.61 4.32
C LYS A 90 -0.35 15.07 4.66
N GLU A 91 0.48 15.72 3.85
CA GLU A 91 0.77 17.16 3.93
C GLU A 91 -0.30 17.99 3.22
#